data_AF-A0A1Y4VDL0-F1
#
_entry.id   AF-A0A1Y4VDL0-F1
#
_cell.length_a   1.000
_cell.length_b   1.000
_cell.length_c   1.000
_cell.angle_alpha   90.00
_cell.angle_beta   90.00
_cell.angle_gamma   90.00
#
_symmetry.space_group_name_H-M   'P 1'
#
loop_
_entity.id
_entity.type
_entity.pdbx_description
1 polymer ?
#
loop_
_entity_poly.entity_id
_entity_poly.type
_entity_poly.pdbx_seq_one_letter_code
_entity_poly.pdbx_strand_id
1 'polypeptide(L)'
;MPLARDRTFLIRFTPEEYREIVRLAEKDVGTKRRKTQEKNVSAYIRKCIFEQSNNPAAIQKELKGLAYQVRKIGVNINQVAAKVNAGYATPVDMENLLFYLKKVEEEFLRLEKNLKEQKSWPSQK
;
A
#
# COMPACT_ATOMS: atom_id res chain seq x y z
N MET A 1 -32.43 -16.58 5.45
CA MET A 1 -32.05 -16.63 4.02
C MET A 1 -31.37 -15.32 3.66
N PRO A 2 -30.29 -15.29 2.85
CA PRO A 2 -29.76 -14.03 2.36
C PRO A 2 -30.84 -13.36 1.51
N LEU A 3 -31.23 -12.14 1.88
CA LEU A 3 -32.26 -11.38 1.15
C LEU A 3 -31.77 -11.15 -0.28
N ALA A 4 -32.63 -11.44 -1.26
CA ALA A 4 -32.37 -11.14 -2.65
C ALA A 4 -32.20 -9.61 -2.82
N ARG A 5 -31.29 -9.20 -3.69
CA ARG A 5 -31.11 -7.78 -4.02
C ARG A 5 -32.23 -7.38 -4.98
N ASP A 6 -33.22 -6.65 -4.48
CA ASP A 6 -34.48 -6.32 -5.17
C ASP A 6 -34.64 -4.81 -5.48
N ARG A 7 -33.76 -3.97 -4.93
CA ARG A 7 -33.76 -2.51 -5.18
C ARG A 7 -32.79 -2.12 -6.29
N THR A 8 -33.24 -1.21 -7.15
CA THR A 8 -32.47 -0.66 -8.27
C THR A 8 -32.22 0.83 -8.06
N PHE A 9 -31.01 1.30 -8.38
CA PHE A 9 -30.69 2.72 -8.48
C PHE A 9 -30.23 3.03 -9.91
N LEU A 10 -30.56 4.21 -10.43
CA LEU A 10 -30.08 4.69 -11.73
C LEU A 10 -29.03 5.78 -11.49
N ILE A 11 -27.82 5.61 -12.03
CA ILE A 11 -26.77 6.65 -12.06
C ILE A 11 -26.48 6.97 -13.52
N ARG A 12 -26.30 8.28 -13.81
CA ARG A 12 -25.84 8.75 -15.11
C ARG A 12 -24.33 8.92 -15.06
N PHE A 13 -23.67 8.48 -16.12
CA PHE A 13 -22.23 8.61 -16.31
C PHE A 13 -21.95 9.27 -17.65
N THR A 14 -20.83 9.96 -17.77
CA THR A 14 -20.24 10.28 -19.07
C THR A 14 -19.78 8.98 -19.76
N PRO A 15 -19.62 8.97 -21.09
CA PRO A 15 -19.05 7.81 -21.80
C PRO A 15 -17.67 7.40 -21.28
N GLU A 16 -16.85 8.38 -20.88
CA GLU A 16 -15.52 8.20 -20.30
C GLU A 16 -15.59 7.48 -18.96
N GLU A 17 -16.41 7.98 -18.03
CA GLU A 17 -16.63 7.39 -16.72
C GLU A 17 -17.15 5.95 -16.82
N TYR A 18 -18.11 5.72 -17.73
CA TYR A 18 -18.68 4.39 -17.92
C TYR A 18 -17.64 3.38 -18.43
N ARG A 19 -16.83 3.77 -19.42
CA ARG A 19 -15.75 2.91 -19.93
C ARG A 19 -14.75 2.56 -18.84
N GLU A 20 -14.40 3.53 -18.01
CA GLU A 20 -13.44 3.33 -16.94
C GLU A 20 -13.97 2.37 -15.87
N ILE A 21 -15.22 2.53 -15.42
CA ILE A 21 -15.87 1.60 -14.49
C ILE A 21 -15.90 0.17 -15.03
N VAL A 22 -16.23 0.01 -16.32
CA VAL A 22 -16.26 -1.30 -16.98
C VAL A 22 -14.87 -1.94 -17.01
N ARG A 23 -13.84 -1.15 -17.38
CA ARG A 23 -12.44 -1.60 -17.41
C ARG A 23 -11.95 -2.03 -16.03
N LEU A 24 -12.29 -1.27 -14.98
CA LEU A 24 -11.93 -1.60 -13.61
C LEU A 24 -12.62 -2.88 -13.12
N ALA A 25 -13.91 -3.05 -13.44
CA ALA A 25 -14.67 -4.25 -13.11
C ALA A 25 -14.17 -5.52 -13.84
N GLU A 26 -13.56 -5.39 -15.02
CA GLU A 26 -12.94 -6.52 -15.73
C GLU A 26 -11.69 -7.05 -15.01
N LYS A 27 -10.91 -6.12 -14.44
CA LYS A 27 -9.64 -6.42 -13.76
C LYS A 27 -9.86 -6.96 -12.35
N ASP A 28 -10.99 -6.65 -11.72
CA ASP A 28 -11.27 -7.09 -10.36
C ASP A 28 -11.75 -8.56 -10.30
N VAL A 29 -10.80 -9.47 -10.08
CA VAL A 29 -11.07 -10.92 -10.02
C VAL A 29 -12.08 -11.28 -8.92
N GLY A 30 -12.10 -10.53 -7.81
CA GLY A 30 -12.98 -10.78 -6.67
C GLY A 30 -14.47 -10.52 -6.93
N THR A 31 -14.81 -9.77 -7.98
CA THR A 31 -16.21 -9.43 -8.30
C THR A 31 -16.75 -10.17 -9.52
N LYS A 32 -15.92 -10.95 -10.21
CA LYS A 32 -16.33 -11.73 -11.39
C LYS A 32 -17.48 -12.70 -11.08
N ARG A 33 -18.32 -12.94 -12.09
CA ARG A 33 -19.41 -13.93 -11.97
C ARG A 33 -18.80 -15.32 -11.78
N ARG A 34 -19.15 -16.01 -10.68
CA ARG A 34 -18.59 -17.32 -10.32
C ARG A 34 -18.68 -18.37 -11.44
N LYS A 35 -19.77 -18.35 -12.22
CA LYS A 35 -20.04 -19.33 -13.27
C LYS A 35 -19.38 -19.02 -14.62
N THR A 36 -19.37 -17.75 -15.04
CA THR A 36 -18.91 -17.34 -16.38
C THR A 36 -17.58 -16.62 -16.37
N GLN A 37 -17.04 -16.28 -15.20
CA GLN A 37 -15.85 -15.42 -15.00
C GLN A 37 -15.96 -14.05 -15.70
N GLU A 38 -17.16 -13.66 -16.11
CA GLU A 38 -17.42 -12.38 -16.75
C GLU A 38 -17.42 -11.24 -15.73
N LYS A 39 -17.11 -10.05 -16.24
CA LYS A 39 -17.16 -8.80 -15.49
C LYS A 39 -18.53 -8.58 -14.87
N ASN A 40 -18.55 -8.16 -13.61
CA ASN A 40 -19.77 -7.82 -12.90
C ASN A 40 -19.67 -6.41 -12.36
N VAL A 41 -20.04 -5.45 -13.22
CA VAL A 41 -19.98 -4.02 -12.91
C VAL A 41 -20.75 -3.69 -11.62
N SER A 42 -21.94 -4.27 -11.43
CA SER A 42 -22.72 -4.05 -10.22
C SER A 42 -22.04 -4.60 -8.96
N ALA A 43 -21.34 -5.73 -9.06
CA ALA A 43 -20.58 -6.28 -7.94
C ALA A 43 -19.35 -5.43 -7.62
N TYR A 44 -18.66 -4.94 -8.64
CA TYR A 44 -17.55 -4.00 -8.51
C TYR A 44 -17.98 -2.68 -7.85
N ILE A 45 -19.05 -2.04 -8.35
CA ILE A 45 -19.56 -0.79 -7.75
C ILE A 45 -19.95 -1.01 -6.28
N ARG A 46 -20.63 -2.11 -5.96
CA ARG A 46 -20.99 -2.44 -4.56
C ARG A 46 -19.75 -2.68 -3.71
N LYS A 47 -18.72 -3.33 -4.26
CA LYS A 47 -17.43 -3.51 -3.59
C LYS A 47 -16.83 -2.13 -3.27
N CYS A 48 -16.75 -1.23 -4.23
CA CYS A 48 -16.22 0.12 -4.00
C CYS A 48 -17.00 0.93 -2.94
N ILE A 49 -18.34 0.77 -2.88
CA ILE A 49 -19.19 1.53 -1.95
C ILE A 49 -19.20 0.92 -0.54
N PHE A 50 -19.26 -0.41 -0.43
CA PHE A 50 -19.53 -1.11 0.83
C PHE A 50 -18.34 -1.90 1.38
N GLU A 51 -17.37 -2.25 0.54
CA GLU A 51 -16.12 -2.81 1.01
C GLU A 51 -15.32 -1.62 1.56
N GLN A 52 -15.33 -1.48 2.88
CA GLN A 52 -14.55 -0.48 3.61
C GLN A 52 -13.05 -0.72 3.37
N SER A 53 -12.53 -0.22 2.25
CA SER A 53 -11.10 -0.13 1.94
C SER A 53 -10.40 0.89 2.84
N ASN A 54 -11.16 1.81 3.45
CA ASN A 54 -10.77 2.44 4.69
C ASN A 54 -10.90 1.39 5.79
N ASN A 55 -9.89 0.53 5.94
CA ASN A 55 -9.64 -0.18 7.18
C ASN A 55 -8.59 0.63 7.94
N PRO A 56 -8.99 1.62 8.78
CA PRO A 56 -8.04 2.43 9.53
C PRO A 56 -7.09 1.57 10.36
N ALA A 57 -7.51 0.36 10.78
CA ALA A 57 -6.66 -0.56 11.50
C ALA A 57 -5.53 -1.14 10.63
N ALA A 58 -5.77 -1.39 9.34
CA ALA A 58 -4.73 -1.82 8.40
C ALA A 58 -3.71 -0.69 8.17
N ILE A 59 -4.17 0.54 7.91
CA ILE A 59 -3.32 1.72 7.76
C ILE A 59 -2.53 1.99 9.06
N GLN A 60 -3.18 1.93 10.22
CA GLN A 60 -2.50 2.09 11.52
C GLN A 60 -1.47 0.98 11.77
N LYS A 61 -1.73 -0.26 11.33
CA LYS A 61 -0.77 -1.37 11.45
C LYS A 61 0.46 -1.13 10.59
N GLU A 62 0.28 -0.68 9.35
CA GLU A 62 1.39 -0.29 8.48
C GLU A 62 2.18 0.90 9.05
N LEU A 63 1.48 1.91 9.59
CA LEU A 63 2.10 3.07 10.23
C LEU A 63 2.92 2.68 11.47
N LYS A 64 2.39 1.77 12.31
CA LYS A 64 3.12 1.20 13.46
C LYS A 64 4.35 0.40 13.00
N GLY A 65 4.22 -0.35 11.91
CA GLY A 65 5.34 -1.08 11.30
C GLY A 65 6.45 -0.13 10.84
N LEU A 66 6.09 0.96 10.16
CA LEU A 66 7.03 1.99 9.72
C LEU A 66 7.71 2.68 10.91
N ALA A 67 6.94 3.10 11.92
CA ALA A 67 7.48 3.73 13.13
C ALA A 67 8.47 2.80 13.88
N TYR A 68 8.19 1.50 13.90
CA TYR A 68 9.09 0.51 14.48
C TYR A 68 10.42 0.42 13.72
N GLN A 69 10.39 0.41 12.38
CA GLN A 69 11.62 0.39 11.59
C GLN A 69 12.46 1.65 11.80
N VAL A 70 11.83 2.83 11.83
CA VAL A 70 12.50 4.11 12.14
C VAL A 70 13.16 4.06 13.53
N ARG A 71 12.48 3.52 14.54
CA ARG A 71 13.06 3.34 15.87
C ARG A 71 14.29 2.43 15.85
N LYS A 72 14.26 1.33 15.09
CA LYS A 72 15.41 0.40 14.97
C LYS A 72 16.62 1.08 14.31
N ILE A 73 16.39 1.93 13.30
CA ILE A 73 17.43 2.75 12.68
C ILE A 73 18.06 3.68 13.71
N GLY A 74 17.24 4.40 14.49
CA GLY A 74 17.71 5.30 15.55
C GLY A 74 18.56 4.57 16.62
N VAL A 75 18.15 3.37 17.03
CA VAL A 75 18.92 2.54 17.98
C VAL A 75 20.28 2.15 17.39
N ASN A 76 20.33 1.71 16.13
CA ASN A 76 21.59 1.33 15.49
C ASN A 76 22.55 2.52 15.36
N ILE A 77 22.05 3.71 14.98
CA ILE A 77 22.85 4.94 14.93
C ILE A 77 23.42 5.27 16.31
N ASN A 78 22.59 5.21 17.36
CA ASN A 78 23.01 5.54 18.71
C ASN A 78 24.07 4.55 19.25
N GLN A 79 23.97 3.27 18.90
CA GLN A 79 24.99 2.27 19.24
C GLN A 79 26.34 2.57 18.57
N VAL A 80 26.33 3.00 17.31
CA VAL A 80 27.58 3.37 16.63
C VAL A 80 28.17 4.65 17.24
N ALA A 81 27.35 5.66 17.49
CA ALA A 81 27.79 6.90 18.15
C ALA A 81 28.40 6.62 19.53
N ALA A 82 27.81 5.72 20.32
CA ALA A 82 28.34 5.32 21.62
C ALA A 82 29.71 4.64 21.51
N LYS A 83 29.91 3.77 20.51
CA LYS A 83 31.22 3.12 20.26
C LYS A 83 32.30 4.14 19.86
N VAL A 84 31.95 5.13 19.04
CA VAL A 84 32.83 6.23 18.66
C VAL A 84 33.19 7.08 19.88
N ASN A 85 32.18 7.48 20.66
CA ASN A 85 32.38 8.29 21.87
C ASN A 85 33.19 7.56 22.96
N ALA A 86 33.13 6.22 23.01
CA ALA A 86 33.92 5.41 23.92
C ALA A 86 35.39 5.24 23.50
N GLY A 87 35.80 5.72 22.33
CA GLY A 87 37.19 5.68 21.87
C GLY A 87 37.70 4.31 21.41
N TYR A 88 36.85 3.28 21.37
CA TYR A 88 37.19 1.93 20.87
C TYR A 88 36.58 1.63 19.49
N ALA A 89 36.13 2.66 18.76
CA ALA A 89 35.64 2.46 17.40
C ALA A 89 36.78 1.94 16.51
N THR A 90 36.59 0.75 15.98
CA THR A 90 37.53 0.12 15.07
C THR A 90 37.19 0.48 13.62
N PRO A 91 38.12 0.35 12.66
CA PRO A 91 37.81 0.45 11.24
C PRO A 91 36.65 -0.46 10.81
N VAL A 92 36.52 -1.63 11.46
CA VAL A 92 35.41 -2.57 11.27
C VAL A 92 34.07 -2.00 11.75
N ASP A 93 34.04 -1.19 12.81
CA ASP A 93 32.81 -0.50 13.25
C ASP A 93 32.36 0.57 12.24
N MET A 94 33.31 1.25 11.59
CA MET A 94 33.04 2.23 10.51
C MET A 94 32.53 1.53 9.24
N GLU A 95 33.13 0.40 8.84
CA GLU A 95 32.65 -0.42 7.72
C GLU A 95 31.25 -0.98 7.97
N ASN A 96 30.99 -1.47 9.20
CA ASN A 96 29.67 -1.96 9.59
C ASN A 96 28.64 -0.83 9.58
N LEU A 97 28.98 0.37 10.06
CA LEU A 97 28.10 1.54 9.97
C LEU A 97 27.76 1.86 8.51
N LEU A 98 28.76 1.93 7.64
CA LEU A 98 28.57 2.22 6.21
C LEU A 98 27.69 1.16 5.55
N PHE A 99 27.87 -0.11 5.90
CA PHE A 99 27.02 -1.22 5.45
C PHE A 99 25.56 -1.06 5.91
N TYR A 100 25.32 -0.75 7.19
CA TYR A 100 23.96 -0.55 7.70
C TYR A 100 23.29 0.70 7.10
N LEU A 101 24.05 1.77 6.86
CA LEU A 101 23.54 2.98 6.18
C LEU A 101 23.10 2.67 4.74
N LYS A 102 23.89 1.90 3.98
CA LYS A 102 23.49 1.44 2.64
C LYS A 102 22.21 0.61 2.66
N LYS A 103 22.06 -0.28 3.64
CA LYS A 103 20.81 -1.05 3.79
C LYS A 103 19.59 -0.18 4.08
N VAL A 104 19.75 0.87 4.88
CA VAL A 104 18.66 1.83 5.14
C VAL A 104 18.29 2.58 3.87
N GLU A 105 19.28 3.01 3.09
CA GLU A 105 19.09 3.68 1.80
C GLU A 105 18.34 2.79 0.79
N GLU A 106 18.74 1.52 0.65
CA GLU A 106 18.07 0.54 -0.22
C GLU A 106 16.59 0.33 0.16
N GLU A 107 16.31 0.20 1.45
CA GLU A 107 14.94 0.05 1.96
C GLU A 107 14.09 1.31 1.70
N PHE A 108 14.68 2.50 1.83
CA PHE A 108 14.01 3.76 1.52
C PHE A 108 13.67 3.87 0.02
N LEU A 109 14.60 3.52 -0.86
CA LEU A 109 14.38 3.48 -2.31
C LEU A 109 13.28 2.48 -2.70
N ARG A 110 13.25 1.31 -2.05
CA ARG A 110 12.19 0.32 -2.27
C ARG A 110 10.83 0.87 -1.86
N LEU A 111 10.75 1.55 -0.71
CA LEU A 111 9.52 2.20 -0.25
C LEU A 111 9.07 3.29 -1.24
N GLU A 112 9.99 4.16 -1.70
CA GLU A 112 9.68 5.21 -2.67
C GLU A 112 9.15 4.63 -3.98
N LYS A 113 9.76 3.55 -4.48
CA LYS A 113 9.31 2.85 -5.68
C LYS A 113 7.89 2.30 -5.51
N ASN A 114 7.63 1.60 -4.40
CA ASN A 114 6.31 1.05 -4.10
C ASN A 114 5.25 2.17 -4.00
N LEU A 115 5.59 3.32 -3.42
CA LEU A 115 4.71 4.48 -3.33
C LEU A 115 4.45 5.13 -4.70
N LYS A 116 5.45 5.21 -5.58
CA LYS A 116 5.27 5.69 -6.97
C LYS A 116 4.39 4.75 -7.79
N GLU A 117 4.57 3.44 -7.62
CA GLU A 117 3.74 2.42 -8.26
C GLU A 117 2.30 2.46 -7.76
N GLN A 118 2.08 2.73 -6.46
CA GLN A 118 0.73 2.98 -5.91
C GLN A 118 0.12 4.30 -6.39
N LYS A 119 0.93 5.35 -6.58
CA LYS A 119 0.49 6.63 -7.17
C LYS A 119 0.21 6.56 -8.68
N SER A 120 0.48 5.43 -9.34
CA SER A 120 0.06 5.16 -10.72
C SER A 120 -1.45 4.84 -10.82
N TRP A 121 -2.26 5.54 -10.03
CA TRP A 121 -3.67 5.77 -10.29
C TRP A 121 -3.77 7.17 -10.90
N PRO A 122 -4.18 7.31 -12.17
CA PRO A 122 -4.39 8.64 -12.73
C PRO A 122 -5.61 9.24 -12.03
N SER A 123 -5.37 10.20 -11.13
CA SER A 123 -6.39 11.21 -10.85
C SER A 123 -6.47 12.08 -12.09
N GLN A 124 -7.42 11.78 -12.97
CA GLN A 124 -7.70 12.58 -14.17
C GLN A 124 -8.28 13.93 -13.72
N LYS A 125 -7.69 15.01 -14.23
CA LYS A 125 -8.28 16.35 -14.28
C LYS A 125 -9.34 16.40 -15.37
#